data_AF-A0A5C6U747-F1
#
_entry.id   AF-A0A5C6U747-F1
#
_cell.length_a   1.000
_cell.length_b   1.000
_cell.length_c   1.000
_cell.angle_alpha   90.00
_cell.angle_beta   90.00
_cell.angle_gamma   90.00
#
_symmetry.space_group_name_H-M   'P 1'
#
loop_
_entity.id
_entity.type
_entity.pdbx_description
1 polymer ?
#
loop_
_entity_poly.entity_id
_entity_poly.type
_entity_poly.pdbx_seq_one_letter_code
_entity_poly.pdbx_strand_id
1 'polypeptide(L)'
;MIGRRALRKGGSTRGLLAGLTLAQALLWGCSSTGTPLERAAQIADRALREGVREAESPEASQGAVGFVGRYNPCRCEAPPFEIWIYGRWERVELLSKDDVLVEALLTQARASDESAEFRLVGWPKPGAPYDGLELEGFEPAERTSARGSSTSTP
;
A
#
# COMPACT_ATOMS: atom_id res chain seq x y z
N MET A 1 62.24 49.88 43.75
CA MET A 1 61.96 49.29 42.42
C MET A 1 60.80 48.33 42.54
N ILE A 2 59.95 48.28 41.49
CA ILE A 2 58.80 47.37 41.28
C ILE A 2 57.59 47.71 42.17
N GLY A 3 56.39 48.02 41.70
CA GLY A 3 55.84 48.01 40.35
C GLY A 3 54.32 47.73 40.42
N ARG A 4 53.51 48.79 40.20
CA ARG A 4 52.16 48.85 39.59
C ARG A 4 51.18 47.67 39.77
N ARG A 5 49.92 47.97 40.15
CA ARG A 5 48.80 48.19 39.21
C ARG A 5 47.47 48.42 39.95
N ALA A 6 46.77 49.46 39.50
CA ALA A 6 45.39 49.78 39.84
C ALA A 6 44.41 48.89 39.04
N LEU A 7 43.25 48.59 39.63
CA LEU A 7 42.12 47.99 38.94
C LEU A 7 40.87 48.86 39.14
N ARG A 8 40.48 49.58 38.08
CA ARG A 8 39.17 50.23 37.93
C ARG A 8 38.12 49.17 37.59
N LYS A 9 36.97 49.17 38.26
CA LYS A 9 35.74 48.52 37.80
C LYS A 9 34.78 49.58 37.26
N GLY A 10 34.54 49.56 35.95
CA GLY A 10 33.41 50.25 35.31
C GLY A 10 32.25 49.26 35.14
N GLY A 11 31.10 49.56 35.74
CA GLY A 11 29.86 48.81 35.57
C GLY A 11 29.04 49.35 34.39
N SER A 12 28.71 48.48 33.45
CA SER A 12 28.04 48.78 32.19
C SER A 12 26.50 48.71 32.33
N THR A 13 25.83 49.85 32.11
CA THR A 13 24.37 50.05 32.11
C THR A 13 23.72 49.62 30.79
N ARG A 14 23.62 48.32 30.51
CA ARG A 14 23.03 47.80 29.25
C ARG A 14 21.99 46.68 29.44
N GLY A 15 21.21 46.70 30.53
CA GLY A 15 20.25 45.63 30.84
C GLY A 15 18.77 45.91 30.53
N LEU A 16 18.36 47.16 30.28
CA LEU A 16 16.94 47.55 30.43
C LEU A 16 16.12 47.67 29.14
N LEU A 17 16.72 47.50 27.95
CA LEU A 17 16.00 47.69 26.67
C LEU A 17 15.55 46.41 25.97
N ALA A 18 15.92 45.22 26.47
CA ALA A 18 15.62 43.95 25.80
C ALA A 18 14.25 43.34 26.17
N GLY A 19 13.52 43.90 27.14
CA GLY A 19 12.28 43.31 27.66
C GLY A 19 10.99 43.68 26.90
N LEU A 20 10.99 44.79 26.16
CA LEU A 20 9.75 45.35 25.59
C LEU A 20 9.41 44.85 24.17
N THR A 21 10.35 44.23 23.46
CA THR A 21 10.13 43.78 22.06
C THR A 21 9.55 42.36 21.98
N LEU A 22 9.63 41.54 23.03
CA LEU A 22 9.14 40.16 23.02
C LEU A 22 7.59 40.07 23.14
N ALA A 23 6.94 41.10 23.68
CA ALA A 23 5.50 41.08 23.95
C ALA A 23 4.63 41.37 22.71
N GLN A 24 5.16 42.07 21.69
CA GLN A 24 4.39 42.39 20.48
C GLN A 24 4.35 41.25 19.44
N ALA A 25 5.27 40.28 19.50
CA ALA A 25 5.30 39.16 18.56
C ALA A 25 4.21 38.10 18.81
N LEU A 26 3.57 38.11 19.99
CA LEU A 26 2.53 37.14 20.35
C LEU A 26 1.10 37.55 19.93
N LEU A 27 0.91 38.78 19.44
CA LEU A 27 -0.40 39.31 19.06
C LEU A 27 -0.77 39.06 17.58
N TRP A 28 0.11 38.45 16.79
CA TRP A 28 -0.14 38.09 15.38
C TRP A 28 -0.41 36.58 15.18
N GLY A 29 -0.92 35.92 16.22
CA GLY A 29 -1.33 34.52 16.19
C GLY A 29 -2.69 34.32 15.53
N CYS A 30 -2.68 34.01 14.23
CA CYS A 30 -3.63 33.14 13.52
C CYS A 30 -5.14 33.48 13.58
N SER A 31 -5.57 34.49 12.82
CA SER A 31 -6.94 34.50 12.28
C SER A 31 -7.04 33.54 11.08
N SER A 32 -7.03 32.23 11.32
CA SER A 32 -7.43 31.25 10.30
C SER A 32 -8.95 31.17 10.32
N THR A 33 -9.61 31.64 9.26
CA THR A 33 -11.05 31.47 9.06
C THR A 33 -11.37 29.99 8.90
N GLY A 34 -11.81 29.35 9.98
CA GLY A 34 -12.25 27.96 10.03
C GLY A 34 -11.57 27.17 11.14
N THR A 35 -12.30 26.25 11.77
CA THR A 35 -11.71 25.37 12.79
C THR A 35 -10.65 24.47 12.12
N PRO A 36 -9.53 24.14 12.80
CA PRO A 36 -8.52 23.22 12.25
C PRO A 36 -9.11 21.89 11.78
N LEU A 37 -10.21 21.46 12.41
CA LEU A 37 -10.96 20.26 12.08
C LEU A 37 -11.68 20.35 10.73
N GLU A 38 -12.34 21.48 10.42
CA GLU A 38 -12.97 21.69 9.11
C GLU A 38 -11.96 21.67 7.96
N ARG A 39 -10.78 22.26 8.19
CA ARG A 39 -9.72 22.28 7.17
C ARG A 39 -9.18 20.89 6.90
N ALA A 40 -8.96 20.09 7.95
CA ALA A 40 -8.55 18.70 7.82
C ALA A 40 -9.61 17.86 7.10
N ALA A 41 -10.89 18.06 7.43
CA ALA A 41 -12.01 17.37 6.76
C ALA A 41 -12.08 17.71 5.26
N GLN A 42 -11.91 18.99 4.89
CA GLN A 42 -11.89 19.40 3.47
C GLN A 42 -10.71 18.84 2.69
N ILE A 43 -9.54 18.71 3.32
CA ILE A 43 -8.35 18.10 2.70
C ILE A 43 -8.58 16.60 2.49
N ALA A 44 -9.09 15.91 3.51
CA ALA A 44 -9.40 14.49 3.44
C ALA A 44 -10.47 14.20 2.38
N ASP A 45 -11.54 15.01 2.34
CA ASP A 45 -12.63 14.86 1.39
C ASP A 45 -12.19 15.15 -0.05
N ARG A 46 -11.27 16.11 -0.26
CA ARG A 46 -10.65 16.34 -1.57
C ARG A 46 -9.79 15.17 -2.01
N ALA A 47 -8.92 14.66 -1.13
CA ALA A 47 -8.07 13.52 -1.43
C ALA A 47 -8.89 12.26 -1.74
N LEU A 48 -9.99 12.05 -1.02
CA LEU A 48 -10.92 10.94 -1.26
C LEU A 48 -11.56 11.06 -2.64
N ARG A 49 -12.09 12.24 -3.00
CA ARG A 49 -12.71 12.46 -4.32
C ARG A 49 -11.72 12.37 -5.47
N GLU A 50 -10.49 12.86 -5.28
CA GLU A 50 -9.42 12.71 -6.28
C GLU A 50 -9.05 11.23 -6.48
N GLY A 51 -8.92 10.46 -5.40
CA GLY A 51 -8.66 9.01 -5.47
C GLY A 51 -9.81 8.23 -6.13
N VAL A 52 -11.07 8.59 -5.86
CA VAL A 52 -12.24 8.00 -6.54
C VAL A 52 -12.23 8.34 -8.03
N ARG A 53 -11.96 9.60 -8.39
CA ARG A 53 -11.91 10.02 -9.80
C ARG A 53 -10.77 9.35 -10.58
N GLU A 54 -9.64 9.10 -9.92
CA GLU A 54 -8.51 8.38 -10.52
C GLU A 54 -8.83 6.89 -10.71
N ALA A 55 -9.57 6.28 -9.76
CA ALA A 55 -10.06 4.90 -9.88
C ALA A 55 -11.18 4.73 -10.93
N GLU A 56 -11.98 5.77 -11.18
CA GLU A 56 -13.06 5.76 -12.18
C GLU A 56 -12.60 6.16 -13.60
N SER A 57 -11.31 6.48 -13.79
CA SER A 57 -10.75 6.79 -15.11
C SER A 57 -10.74 5.55 -16.02
N PRO A 58 -11.47 5.55 -17.15
CA PRO A 58 -11.47 4.44 -18.11
C PRO A 58 -10.12 4.24 -18.82
N GLU A 59 -9.20 5.20 -18.68
CA GLU A 59 -7.88 5.24 -19.32
C GLU A 59 -6.77 4.64 -18.45
N ALA A 60 -7.07 4.26 -17.20
CA ALA A 60 -6.26 3.30 -16.47
C ALA A 60 -6.53 1.90 -17.03
N SER A 61 -6.21 1.69 -18.32
CA SER A 61 -6.09 0.35 -18.90
C SER A 61 -4.85 -0.29 -18.27
N GLN A 62 -5.02 -0.71 -17.02
CA GLN A 62 -4.05 -1.54 -16.32
C GLN A 62 -3.95 -2.80 -17.18
N GLY A 63 -2.83 -2.98 -17.86
CA GLY A 63 -2.52 -4.23 -18.56
C GLY A 63 -2.69 -5.41 -17.60
N ALA A 64 -2.71 -6.63 -18.13
CA ALA A 64 -2.89 -7.81 -17.30
C ALA A 64 -1.91 -7.82 -16.12
N VAL A 65 -2.44 -8.20 -14.95
CA VAL A 65 -1.71 -8.20 -13.70
C VAL A 65 -1.24 -9.61 -13.40
N GLY A 66 -0.04 -9.72 -12.82
CA GLY A 66 0.50 -10.99 -12.34
C GLY A 66 -0.03 -11.34 -10.94
N PHE A 67 -0.63 -12.52 -10.81
CA PHE A 67 -1.09 -13.12 -9.56
C PHE A 67 -0.28 -14.37 -9.24
N VAL A 68 -0.06 -14.64 -7.97
CA VAL A 68 0.39 -15.97 -7.54
C VAL A 68 -0.84 -16.85 -7.39
N GLY A 69 -0.91 -17.92 -8.16
CA GLY A 69 -1.96 -18.92 -8.13
C GLY A 69 -1.46 -20.26 -7.60
N ARG A 70 -2.37 -21.09 -7.09
CA ARG A 70 -2.10 -22.49 -6.75
C ARG A 70 -3.29 -23.36 -7.12
N TYR A 71 -3.01 -24.63 -7.35
CA TYR A 71 -4.03 -25.64 -7.63
C TYR A 71 -4.44 -26.33 -6.33
N ASN A 72 -5.72 -26.17 -5.97
CA ASN A 72 -6.33 -26.78 -4.79
C ASN A 72 -7.62 -27.52 -5.21
N PRO A 73 -7.48 -28.73 -5.78
CA PRO A 73 -8.62 -29.48 -6.31
C PRO A 73 -9.62 -29.74 -5.19
N CYS A 74 -10.81 -29.17 -5.33
CA CYS A 74 -11.84 -29.32 -4.31
C CYS A 74 -12.49 -30.70 -4.39
N ARG A 75 -13.05 -31.15 -3.25
CA ARG A 75 -13.95 -32.32 -3.20
C ARG A 75 -15.43 -31.94 -3.40
N CYS A 76 -15.72 -30.65 -3.55
CA CYS A 76 -17.04 -30.06 -3.80
C CYS A 76 -17.05 -29.23 -5.09
N GLU A 77 -18.19 -28.63 -5.45
CA GLU A 77 -18.42 -27.85 -6.70
C GLU A 77 -17.64 -26.51 -6.79
N ALA A 78 -16.58 -26.32 -6.01
CA ALA A 78 -15.80 -25.08 -6.00
C ALA A 78 -14.67 -25.09 -7.05
N PRO A 79 -14.36 -23.94 -7.68
CA PRO A 79 -13.28 -23.81 -8.65
C PRO A 79 -11.94 -24.28 -8.08
N PRO A 80 -11.11 -24.98 -8.87
CA PRO A 80 -9.92 -25.65 -8.37
C PRO A 80 -8.72 -24.71 -8.16
N PHE A 81 -8.80 -23.45 -8.58
CA PHE A 81 -7.69 -22.49 -8.44
C PHE A 81 -7.94 -21.49 -7.33
N GLU A 82 -6.85 -21.12 -6.66
CA GLU A 82 -6.81 -20.04 -5.70
C GLU A 82 -5.71 -19.05 -6.10
N ILE A 83 -5.97 -17.76 -5.96
CA ILE A 83 -4.96 -16.70 -6.13
C ILE A 83 -4.69 -15.99 -4.80
N TRP A 84 -3.47 -15.49 -4.63
CA TRP A 84 -3.09 -14.69 -3.48
C TRP A 84 -3.41 -13.22 -3.74
N ILE A 85 -4.42 -12.70 -3.07
CA ILE A 85 -4.85 -11.31 -3.18
C ILE A 85 -5.17 -10.75 -1.80
N TYR A 86 -4.79 -9.50 -1.53
CA TYR A 86 -5.01 -8.82 -0.25
C TYR A 86 -4.58 -9.62 1.00
N GLY A 87 -3.49 -10.38 0.91
CA GLY A 87 -2.93 -11.13 2.04
C GLY A 87 -3.67 -12.43 2.39
N ARG A 88 -4.55 -12.92 1.51
CA ARG A 88 -5.25 -14.20 1.67
C ARG A 88 -5.32 -14.97 0.34
N TRP A 89 -5.60 -16.27 0.44
CA TRP A 89 -5.95 -17.09 -0.72
C TRP A 89 -7.43 -16.93 -1.02
N GLU A 90 -7.76 -16.66 -2.28
CA GLU A 90 -9.12 -16.47 -2.75
C GLU A 90 -9.40 -17.41 -3.93
N ARG A 91 -10.53 -18.12 -3.88
CA ARG A 91 -10.91 -19.05 -4.95
C ARG A 91 -11.42 -18.29 -6.14
N VAL A 92 -10.91 -18.66 -7.32
CA VAL A 92 -11.28 -17.99 -8.57
C VAL A 92 -11.64 -18.99 -9.65
N GLU A 93 -12.62 -18.61 -10.46
CA GLU A 93 -12.92 -19.28 -11.72
C GLU A 93 -11.97 -18.75 -12.80
N LEU A 94 -11.27 -19.65 -13.50
CA LEU A 94 -10.41 -19.24 -14.60
C LEU A 94 -11.24 -19.15 -15.88
N LEU A 95 -11.22 -17.97 -16.50
CA LEU A 95 -11.86 -17.70 -17.79
C LEU A 95 -10.78 -17.39 -18.81
N SER A 96 -10.94 -17.76 -20.05
CA SER A 96 -10.00 -17.38 -21.11
C SER A 96 -10.77 -17.22 -22.42
N LYS A 97 -10.25 -16.40 -23.34
CA LYS A 97 -10.72 -16.40 -24.73
C LYS A 97 -10.25 -17.63 -25.50
N ASP A 98 -9.16 -18.24 -25.04
CA ASP A 98 -8.59 -19.46 -25.56
C ASP A 98 -8.75 -20.57 -24.51
N ASP A 99 -9.72 -21.46 -24.72
CA ASP A 99 -9.99 -22.60 -23.83
C ASP A 99 -8.76 -23.51 -23.68
N VAL A 100 -7.88 -23.58 -24.69
CA VAL A 100 -6.66 -24.38 -24.64
C VAL A 100 -5.72 -23.90 -23.54
N LEU A 101 -5.72 -22.59 -23.25
CA LEU A 101 -4.86 -22.02 -22.22
C LEU A 101 -5.24 -22.52 -20.82
N VAL A 102 -6.54 -22.54 -20.51
CA VAL A 102 -7.05 -23.01 -19.21
C VAL A 102 -6.81 -24.50 -19.05
N GLU A 103 -7.06 -25.28 -20.10
CA GLU A 103 -6.81 -26.73 -20.11
C GLU A 103 -5.32 -27.07 -19.99
N ALA A 104 -4.43 -26.30 -20.62
CA ALA A 104 -2.98 -26.45 -20.46
C ALA A 104 -2.54 -26.21 -19.02
N LEU A 105 -3.03 -25.13 -18.39
CA LEU A 105 -2.75 -24.85 -16.97
C LEU A 105 -3.30 -25.95 -16.07
N LEU A 106 -4.54 -26.40 -16.28
CA LEU A 106 -5.14 -27.51 -15.52
C LEU A 106 -4.32 -28.79 -15.64
N THR A 107 -3.86 -29.13 -16.84
CA THR A 107 -3.03 -30.31 -17.09
C THR A 107 -1.71 -30.22 -16.36
N GLN A 108 -1.02 -29.08 -16.47
CA GLN A 108 0.24 -28.85 -15.78
C GLN A 108 0.07 -28.86 -14.25
N ALA A 109 -0.99 -28.24 -13.75
CA ALA A 109 -1.32 -28.19 -12.34
C ALA A 109 -1.57 -29.58 -11.73
N ARG A 110 -2.31 -30.44 -12.44
CA ARG A 110 -2.56 -31.83 -12.02
C ARG A 110 -1.31 -32.71 -12.04
N ALA A 111 -0.36 -32.40 -12.92
CA ALA A 111 0.91 -33.11 -13.01
C ALA A 111 1.95 -32.61 -12.00
N SER A 112 1.69 -31.48 -11.34
CA SER A 112 2.58 -30.86 -10.36
C SER A 112 2.28 -31.35 -8.94
N ASP A 113 3.21 -31.13 -8.01
CA ASP A 113 2.99 -31.38 -6.59
C ASP A 113 1.85 -30.51 -6.05
N GLU A 114 1.15 -30.98 -5.01
CA GLU A 114 0.04 -30.25 -4.35
C GLU A 114 0.46 -28.86 -3.80
N SER A 115 1.76 -28.63 -3.62
CA SER A 115 2.31 -27.35 -3.17
C SER A 115 2.80 -26.43 -4.31
N ALA A 116 2.54 -26.79 -5.58
CA ALA A 116 3.00 -26.00 -6.71
C ALA A 116 2.24 -24.67 -6.81
N GLU A 117 3.01 -23.60 -7.03
CA GLU A 117 2.50 -22.26 -7.29
C GLU A 117 2.77 -21.87 -8.75
N PHE A 118 1.88 -21.08 -9.32
CA PHE A 118 1.89 -20.61 -10.69
C PHE A 118 1.85 -19.10 -10.69
N ARG A 119 2.62 -18.46 -11.56
CA ARG A 119 2.42 -17.06 -11.89
C ARG A 119 1.33 -16.99 -12.96
N LEU A 120 0.15 -16.50 -12.58
CA LEU A 120 -0.98 -16.29 -13.49
C LEU A 120 -0.95 -14.83 -13.95
N VAL A 121 -1.21 -14.57 -15.23
CA VAL A 121 -1.29 -13.21 -15.79
C VAL A 121 -2.70 -13.03 -16.34
N GLY A 122 -3.42 -12.02 -15.87
CA GLY A 122 -4.80 -11.82 -16.30
C GLY A 122 -5.50 -10.62 -15.68
N TRP A 123 -6.83 -10.57 -15.84
CA TRP A 123 -7.70 -9.52 -15.32
C TRP A 123 -8.71 -10.08 -14.33
N PRO A 124 -8.82 -9.52 -13.11
CA PRO A 124 -9.87 -9.92 -12.19
C PRO A 124 -11.24 -9.47 -12.75
N LYS A 125 -12.21 -10.36 -12.67
CA LYS A 125 -13.60 -10.14 -13.07
C LYS A 125 -14.49 -10.45 -11.88
N PRO A 126 -15.26 -9.49 -11.36
CA PRO A 126 -16.21 -9.79 -10.32
C PRO A 126 -17.26 -10.77 -10.85
N GLY A 127 -17.57 -11.80 -10.06
CA GLY A 127 -18.49 -12.86 -10.44
C GLY A 127 -19.23 -13.41 -9.23
N ALA A 128 -20.37 -14.05 -9.48
CA ALA A 128 -21.08 -14.84 -8.47
C ALA A 128 -21.20 -16.27 -9.00
N PRO A 129 -20.90 -17.31 -8.20
CA PRO A 129 -20.57 -17.27 -6.76
C PRO A 129 -19.08 -17.07 -6.43
N TYR A 130 -18.20 -17.08 -7.44
CA TYR A 130 -16.76 -16.84 -7.28
C TYR A 130 -16.32 -15.72 -8.21
N ASP A 131 -15.28 -15.00 -7.79
CA ASP A 131 -14.61 -14.06 -8.69
C ASP A 131 -13.95 -14.82 -9.83
N GLY A 132 -14.05 -14.25 -11.04
CA GLY A 132 -13.37 -14.74 -12.22
C GLY A 132 -11.97 -14.13 -12.35
N LEU A 133 -11.06 -14.87 -12.96
CA LEU A 133 -9.81 -14.35 -13.48
C LEU A 133 -9.76 -14.65 -14.97
N GLU A 134 -9.86 -13.61 -15.81
CA GLU A 134 -9.61 -13.74 -17.24
C GLU A 134 -8.11 -13.92 -17.47
N LEU A 135 -7.70 -15.15 -17.75
CA LEU A 135 -6.34 -15.58 -17.94
C LEU A 135 -5.85 -15.19 -19.33
N GLU A 136 -4.72 -14.48 -19.37
CA GLU A 136 -3.95 -14.18 -20.59
C GLU A 136 -2.79 -15.16 -20.77
N GLY A 137 -2.20 -15.61 -19.65
CA GLY A 137 -1.06 -16.53 -19.67
C GLY A 137 -0.68 -17.03 -18.28
N PHE A 138 0.25 -17.98 -18.23
CA PHE A 138 0.80 -18.45 -16.97
C PHE A 138 2.22 -19.01 -17.12
N GLU A 139 2.96 -19.02 -16.02
CA GLU A 139 4.27 -19.65 -15.90
C GLU A 139 4.31 -20.45 -14.58
N PRO A 140 4.96 -21.62 -14.52
CA PRO A 140 5.25 -22.25 -13.24
C PRO A 140 6.13 -21.31 -12.40
N ALA A 141 5.76 -21.06 -11.15
CA ALA A 141 6.61 -20.29 -10.26
C ALA A 141 7.75 -21.20 -9.77
N GLU A 142 9.00 -20.76 -9.94
CA GLU A 142 10.10 -21.33 -9.17
C GLU A 142 9.76 -21.10 -7.70
N ARG A 143 9.67 -22.20 -6.94
CA ARG A 143 9.23 -22.32 -5.55
C ARG A 143 9.68 -21.11 -4.71
N THR A 144 8.92 -20.04 -4.78
CA THR A 144 9.11 -18.83 -4.01
C THR A 144 8.01 -18.94 -3.01
N SER A 145 8.33 -19.55 -1.86
CA SER A 145 7.44 -19.49 -0.72
C SER A 145 7.21 -18.00 -0.44
N ALA A 146 6.12 -17.43 -0.99
CA ALA A 146 5.67 -16.08 -0.66
C ALA A 146 5.36 -15.98 0.84
N ARG A 147 5.33 -17.13 1.51
CA ARG A 147 5.33 -17.29 2.95
C ARG A 147 6.76 -17.51 3.43
N GLY A 148 7.38 -16.44 3.93
CA GLY A 148 8.40 -16.60 4.96
C GLY A 148 7.83 -17.56 6.02
N SER A 149 8.57 -18.64 6.28
CA SER A 149 8.20 -19.70 7.21
C SER A 149 7.98 -19.12 8.61
N SER A 150 6.75 -18.71 8.93
CA SER A 150 6.33 -18.47 10.31
C SER A 150 5.82 -19.79 10.88
N THR A 151 6.70 -20.79 10.92
CA THR A 151 6.61 -21.84 11.94
C THR A 151 6.91 -21.17 13.26
N SER A 152 5.85 -20.78 13.96
CA SER A 152 5.91 -20.44 15.36
C SER A 152 6.27 -21.72 16.11
N THR A 153 7.51 -21.80 16.57
CA THR A 153 7.95 -22.81 17.53
C THR A 153 7.23 -22.55 18.85
N PRO A 154 6.48 -23.51 19.43
CA PRO A 154 6.20 -23.49 20.86
C PRO A 154 7.44 -23.89 21.67
#